data_AF-A0A956CDL8-F1
#
_entry.id   AF-A0A956CDL8-F1
#
_cell.length_a   1.000
_cell.length_b   1.000
_cell.length_c   1.000
_cell.angle_alpha   90.00
_cell.angle_beta   90.00
_cell.angle_gamma   90.00
#
_symmetry.space_group_name_H-M   'P 1'
#
loop_
_entity.id
_entity.type
_entity.pdbx_description
1 polymer ?
#
loop_
_entity_poly.entity_id
_entity_poly.type
_entity_poly.pdbx_seq_one_letter_code
_entity_poly.pdbx_strand_id
1 'polypeptide(L)'
;MAIDALALLKGRDLPLPSELVVETLEDGVLIRTQQRFGAEPEDIGAALVQLLGDALDPHDDPRGVFLVPDVAKPRARTYEGVIEEIGEAGEWAPIASAGPQAAPDLANMMGQVMGALGGDTINEMMQALASGDSAALAAMQGKVAAAFGGQDALEAFGKQMLDAVGTEDDELAELVPTADDKPKADE
;
A
#
# COMPACT_ATOMS: atom_id res chain seq x y z
N MET A 1 13.84 30.64 -2.64
CA MET A 1 14.55 29.41 -2.25
C MET A 1 13.47 28.45 -1.78
N ALA A 2 13.38 27.26 -2.36
CA ALA A 2 12.44 26.25 -1.88
C ALA A 2 13.01 25.60 -0.62
N ILE A 3 12.12 25.27 0.33
CA ILE A 3 12.43 24.55 1.56
C ILE A 3 11.94 23.13 1.32
N ASP A 4 12.79 22.15 1.61
CA ASP A 4 12.46 20.73 1.43
C ASP A 4 11.91 20.16 2.75
N ALA A 5 11.06 19.14 2.64
CA ALA A 5 10.55 18.42 3.80
C ALA A 5 11.50 17.29 4.19
N LEU A 6 11.78 17.14 5.47
CA LEU A 6 12.41 15.97 6.07
C LEU A 6 11.31 15.11 6.70
N ALA A 7 11.30 13.82 6.41
CA ALA A 7 10.38 12.86 7.00
C ALA A 7 11.03 12.24 8.25
N LEU A 8 10.37 12.38 9.40
CA LEU A 8 10.79 11.77 10.65
C LEU A 8 10.04 10.45 10.86
N LEU A 9 10.78 9.34 10.89
CA LEU A 9 10.24 8.02 11.18
C LEU A 9 10.77 7.47 12.50
N LYS A 10 9.95 6.63 13.12
CA LYS A 10 10.27 5.90 14.34
C LYS A 10 10.92 4.56 13.97
N GLY A 11 11.93 4.15 14.73
CA GLY A 11 12.71 2.94 14.46
C GLY A 11 14.08 3.24 13.86
N ARG A 12 15.08 2.44 14.25
CA ARG A 12 16.49 2.61 13.83
C ARG A 12 16.87 1.72 12.64
N ASP A 13 16.31 0.53 12.58
CA ASP A 13 16.69 -0.51 11.63
C ASP A 13 15.61 -0.66 10.55
N LEU A 14 15.25 0.46 9.92
CA LEU A 14 14.31 0.48 8.80
C LEU A 14 15.04 0.00 7.52
N PRO A 15 14.42 -0.85 6.68
CA PRO A 15 15.00 -1.35 5.44
C PRO A 15 14.96 -0.26 4.33
N LEU A 16 15.69 0.84 4.55
CA LEU A 16 15.65 2.01 3.66
C LEU A 16 16.49 1.81 2.38
N PRO A 17 16.02 2.34 1.23
CA PRO A 17 16.83 2.40 0.03
C PRO A 17 18.15 3.16 0.22
N SER A 18 19.24 2.64 -0.34
CA SER A 18 20.60 3.17 -0.14
C SER A 18 20.84 4.56 -0.76
N GLU A 19 20.00 4.97 -1.71
CA GLU A 19 20.04 6.27 -2.38
C GLU A 19 19.51 7.42 -1.52
N LEU A 20 18.85 7.12 -0.39
CA LEU A 20 18.27 8.13 0.48
C LEU A 20 19.33 8.79 1.37
N VAL A 21 19.20 10.09 1.55
CA VAL A 21 19.99 10.83 2.54
C VAL A 21 19.29 10.72 3.88
N VAL A 22 19.86 9.90 4.76
CA VAL A 22 19.30 9.59 6.08
C VAL A 22 20.21 10.11 7.18
N GLU A 23 19.60 10.74 8.18
CA GLU A 23 20.23 11.06 9.45
C GLU A 23 19.65 10.15 10.55
N THR A 24 20.51 9.34 11.16
CA THR A 24 20.10 8.41 12.23
C THR A 24 20.00 9.11 13.58
N LEU A 25 18.89 8.88 14.27
CA LEU A 25 18.62 9.31 15.64
C LEU A 25 18.86 8.14 16.63
N GLU A 26 18.51 8.31 17.90
CA GLU A 26 18.62 7.30 18.95
C GLU A 26 17.54 6.22 18.86
N ASP A 27 16.35 6.57 18.38
CA ASP A 27 15.15 5.72 18.30
C ASP A 27 14.34 5.99 17.02
N GLY A 28 14.93 6.68 16.03
CA GLY A 28 14.28 7.05 14.78
C GLY A 28 15.28 7.44 13.69
N VAL A 29 14.74 7.95 12.59
CA VAL A 29 15.52 8.46 11.45
C VAL A 29 14.87 9.71 10.86
N LEU A 30 15.70 10.64 10.39
CA LEU A 30 15.29 11.77 9.56
C LEU A 30 15.71 11.50 8.12
N ILE A 31 14.75 11.42 7.22
CA ILE A 31 14.98 11.19 5.80
C ILE A 31 14.77 12.49 5.05
N ARG A 32 15.75 12.93 4.28
CA ARG A 32 15.54 14.05 3.38
C ARG A 32 14.66 13.61 2.22
N THR A 33 13.46 14.18 2.14
CA THR A 33 12.59 14.00 0.98
C THR A 33 13.01 14.99 -0.11
N GLN A 34 12.63 14.71 -1.36
CA GLN A 34 12.72 15.67 -2.46
C GLN A 34 11.41 16.47 -2.61
N GLN A 35 10.53 16.38 -1.63
CA GLN A 35 9.24 17.08 -1.61
C GLN A 35 9.40 18.45 -0.96
N ARG A 36 8.66 19.43 -1.49
CA ARG A 36 8.66 20.79 -0.96
C ARG A 36 7.89 20.83 0.35
N PHE A 37 8.47 21.46 1.38
CA PHE A 37 7.77 21.76 2.62
C PHE A 37 6.62 22.76 2.39
N GLY A 38 5.42 22.45 2.90
CA GLY A 38 4.18 23.20 2.66
C GLY A 38 3.42 22.79 1.39
N ALA A 39 3.78 21.68 0.74
CA ALA A 39 2.84 20.97 -0.13
C ALA A 39 1.76 20.27 0.71
N GLU A 40 0.66 19.83 0.09
CA GLU A 40 -0.42 19.15 0.81
C GLU A 40 0.12 17.90 1.52
N PRO A 41 -0.10 17.73 2.84
CA PRO A 41 0.45 16.61 3.62
C PRO A 41 0.06 15.23 3.07
N GLU A 42 -1.14 15.11 2.50
CA GLU A 42 -1.64 13.89 1.85
C GLU A 42 -0.80 13.50 0.62
N ASP A 43 -0.39 14.48 -0.19
CA ASP A 43 0.44 14.24 -1.36
C ASP A 43 1.85 13.79 -0.94
N ILE A 44 2.40 14.39 0.11
CA ILE A 44 3.69 13.98 0.68
C ILE A 44 3.59 12.58 1.27
N GLY A 45 2.51 12.28 2.03
CA GLY A 45 2.25 10.95 2.57
C GLY A 45 2.17 9.88 1.48
N ALA A 46 1.44 10.14 0.40
CA ALA A 46 1.35 9.25 -0.74
C ALA A 46 2.71 9.04 -1.43
N ALA A 47 3.50 10.10 -1.59
CA ALA A 47 4.86 10.01 -2.14
C ALA A 47 5.80 9.20 -1.22
N LEU A 48 5.68 9.34 0.10
CA LEU A 48 6.45 8.55 1.07
C LEU A 48 6.10 7.07 1.00
N VAL A 49 4.82 6.71 0.84
CA VAL A 49 4.40 5.32 0.66
C VAL A 49 5.04 4.72 -0.60
N GLN A 50 5.06 5.45 -1.71
CA GLN A 50 5.69 4.98 -2.95
C GLN A 50 7.22 4.85 -2.82
N LEU A 51 7.85 5.75 -2.05
CA LEU A 51 9.30 5.79 -1.89
C LEU A 51 9.83 4.74 -0.91
N LEU A 52 9.14 4.56 0.21
CA LEU A 52 9.60 3.75 1.33
C LEU A 52 8.97 2.36 1.34
N GLY A 53 7.78 2.18 0.76
CA GLY A 53 7.07 0.90 0.74
C GLY A 53 7.01 0.27 2.14
N ASP A 54 7.38 -1.01 2.21
CA ASP A 54 7.40 -1.83 3.43
C ASP A 54 8.31 -1.27 4.53
N ALA A 55 9.24 -0.34 4.22
CA ALA A 55 10.06 0.30 5.24
C ALA A 55 9.26 1.24 6.16
N LEU A 56 8.01 1.56 5.82
CA LEU A 56 7.06 2.26 6.68
C LEU A 56 6.39 1.35 7.71
N ASP A 57 6.38 0.03 7.53
CA ASP A 57 5.65 -0.89 8.43
C ASP A 57 6.10 -0.81 9.90
N PRO A 58 7.40 -0.65 10.22
CA PRO A 58 7.83 -0.49 11.61
C PRO A 58 7.48 0.88 12.21
N HIS A 59 7.05 1.84 11.39
CA HIS A 59 6.62 3.16 11.86
C HIS A 59 5.18 3.11 12.37
N ASP A 60 5.04 2.80 13.66
CA ASP A 60 3.76 2.70 14.36
C ASP A 60 3.38 4.01 15.07
N ASP A 61 3.19 5.09 14.30
CA ASP A 61 2.57 6.33 14.80
C ASP A 61 1.21 6.56 14.13
N PRO A 62 0.09 6.52 14.88
CA PRO A 62 -1.24 6.67 14.30
C PRO A 62 -1.49 8.06 13.70
N ARG A 63 -0.64 9.05 13.98
CA ARG A 63 -0.72 10.40 13.39
C ARG A 63 -0.14 10.45 11.97
N GLY A 64 0.61 9.43 11.55
CA GLY A 64 1.37 9.41 10.29
C GLY A 64 2.82 9.86 10.49
N VAL A 65 3.46 10.32 9.41
CA VAL A 65 4.86 10.74 9.43
C VAL A 65 4.97 12.24 9.72
N PHE A 66 5.83 12.61 10.66
CA PHE A 66 6.07 14.01 10.97
C PHE A 66 7.04 14.64 9.97
N LEU A 67 6.65 15.76 9.37
CA LEU A 67 7.41 16.51 8.39
C LEU A 67 8.08 17.70 9.07
N VAL A 68 9.39 17.83 8.84
CA VAL A 68 10.24 18.90 9.39
C VAL A 68 10.80 19.72 8.24
N PRO A 69 10.77 21.06 8.29
CA PRO A 69 11.42 21.87 7.25
C PRO A 69 12.94 21.73 7.36
N ASP A 70 13.63 21.54 6.23
CA ASP A 70 15.07 21.29 6.19
C ASP A 70 15.92 22.43 6.80
N VAL A 71 15.38 23.64 6.81
CA VAL A 71 15.99 24.82 7.43
C VAL A 71 15.97 24.80 8.97
N ALA A 72 15.10 24.00 9.61
CA ALA A 72 14.96 23.99 11.06
C ALA A 72 16.17 23.37 11.78
N LYS A 73 16.77 22.33 11.19
CA LYS A 73 17.98 21.65 11.71
C LYS A 73 17.88 21.31 13.20
N PRO A 74 16.95 20.41 13.59
CA PRO A 74 16.75 20.04 14.98
C PRO A 74 18.03 19.48 15.61
N ARG A 75 18.23 19.74 16.91
CA ARG A 75 19.38 19.25 17.68
C ARG A 75 19.05 18.01 18.49
N ALA A 76 17.78 17.79 18.80
CA ALA A 76 17.31 16.61 19.49
C ALA A 76 17.74 15.34 18.74
N ARG A 77 18.07 14.31 19.50
CA ARG A 77 18.57 13.04 18.98
C ARG A 77 17.55 11.91 19.17
N THR A 78 16.33 12.20 19.57
CA THR A 78 15.24 11.24 19.73
C THR A 78 14.02 11.67 18.91
N TYR A 79 13.18 10.72 18.52
CA TYR A 79 11.95 10.95 17.74
C TYR A 79 11.05 11.98 18.44
N GLU A 80 10.68 11.72 19.69
CA GLU A 80 9.83 12.66 20.46
C GLU A 80 10.54 13.99 20.71
N GLY A 81 11.86 13.98 20.94
CA GLY A 81 12.62 15.21 21.13
C GLY A 81 12.62 16.10 19.89
N VAL A 82 12.65 15.52 18.69
CA VAL A 82 12.53 16.29 17.44
C VAL A 82 11.12 16.88 17.31
N ILE A 83 10.07 16.11 17.61
CA ILE A 83 8.69 16.61 17.57
C ILE A 83 8.50 17.77 18.54
N GLU A 84 9.00 17.64 19.77
CA GLU A 84 8.93 18.70 20.79
C GLU A 84 9.72 19.96 20.38
N GLU A 85 10.93 19.78 19.81
CA GLU A 85 11.77 20.91 19.38
C GLU A 85 11.16 21.68 18.21
N ILE A 86 10.57 20.96 17.24
CA ILE A 86 9.94 21.57 16.06
C ILE A 86 8.56 22.15 16.40
N GLY A 87 7.80 21.47 17.26
CA GLY A 87 6.48 21.89 17.71
C GLY A 87 5.52 22.16 16.55
N GLU A 88 4.92 23.35 16.56
CA GLU A 88 3.92 23.78 15.56
C GLU A 88 4.51 24.14 14.19
N ALA A 89 5.84 24.16 14.05
CA ALA A 89 6.48 24.44 12.77
C ALA A 89 6.54 23.21 11.84
N GLY A 90 6.21 22.03 12.36
CA GLY A 90 6.13 20.78 11.59
C GLY A 90 4.70 20.42 11.22
N GLU A 91 4.56 19.49 10.30
CA GLU A 91 3.25 19.05 9.78
C GLU A 91 3.15 17.53 9.82
N TRP A 92 1.96 16.99 10.05
CA TRP A 92 1.74 15.53 10.03
C TRP A 92 1.23 15.13 8.65
N ALA A 93 1.98 14.25 7.97
CA ALA A 93 1.55 13.62 6.73
C ALA A 93 0.86 12.29 7.05
N PRO A 94 -0.45 12.16 6.81
CA PRO A 94 -1.14 10.91 7.04
C PRO A 94 -0.58 9.86 6.08
N ILE A 95 -0.07 8.77 6.64
CA ILE A 95 0.22 7.57 5.87
C ILE A 95 -1.10 6.84 5.78
N ALA A 96 -1.73 6.87 4.62
CA ALA A 96 -2.79 5.92 4.34
C ALA A 96 -2.16 4.54 4.48
N SER A 97 -2.39 3.90 5.63
CA SER A 97 -1.97 2.53 5.84
C SER A 97 -2.44 1.78 4.61
N ALA A 98 -1.54 1.01 4.00
CA ALA A 98 -1.90 0.06 2.97
C ALA A 98 -2.74 -1.06 3.61
N GLY A 99 -3.83 -0.71 4.32
CA GLY A 99 -4.93 -1.63 4.61
C GLY A 99 -5.29 -2.29 3.29
N PRO A 100 -5.52 -3.61 3.31
CA PRO A 100 -5.30 -4.53 2.20
C PRO A 100 -5.62 -3.81 0.92
N GLN A 101 -4.57 -3.36 0.23
CA GLN A 101 -4.73 -2.63 -1.03
C GLN A 101 -5.74 -3.48 -1.79
N ALA A 102 -6.95 -2.96 -2.03
CA ALA A 102 -7.79 -3.55 -3.05
C ALA A 102 -6.85 -3.58 -4.24
N ALA A 103 -6.41 -4.78 -4.62
CA ALA A 103 -5.17 -4.96 -5.35
C ALA A 103 -5.14 -3.92 -6.46
N PRO A 104 -4.02 -3.22 -6.73
CA PRO A 104 -3.97 -2.28 -7.85
C PRO A 104 -4.55 -2.90 -9.14
N ASP A 105 -4.45 -4.22 -9.28
CA ASP A 105 -5.21 -5.05 -10.22
C ASP A 105 -6.74 -4.90 -10.16
N LEU A 106 -7.41 -5.01 -9.01
CA LEU A 106 -8.87 -4.88 -8.92
C LEU A 106 -9.35 -3.45 -9.21
N ALA A 107 -8.64 -2.42 -8.74
CA ALA A 107 -9.02 -1.03 -9.02
C ALA A 107 -8.80 -0.68 -10.50
N ASN A 108 -7.68 -1.10 -11.09
CA ASN A 108 -7.42 -0.92 -12.51
C ASN A 108 -8.34 -1.80 -13.38
N MET A 109 -8.63 -3.02 -12.96
CA MET A 109 -9.60 -3.91 -13.62
C MET A 109 -11.00 -3.31 -13.57
N MET A 110 -11.44 -2.77 -12.43
CA MET A 110 -12.75 -2.14 -12.31
C MET A 110 -12.82 -0.85 -13.13
N GLY A 111 -11.72 -0.07 -13.21
CA GLY A 111 -11.59 1.08 -14.10
C GLY A 111 -11.62 0.70 -15.58
N GLN A 112 -10.96 -0.40 -15.96
CA GLN A 112 -10.96 -0.93 -17.33
C GLN A 112 -12.31 -1.51 -17.71
N VAL A 113 -12.99 -2.20 -16.79
CA VAL A 113 -14.35 -2.72 -16.97
C VAL A 113 -15.35 -1.58 -17.09
N MET A 114 -15.26 -0.53 -16.27
CA MET A 114 -16.10 0.66 -16.43
C MET A 114 -15.82 1.39 -17.74
N GLY A 115 -14.54 1.50 -18.14
CA GLY A 115 -14.15 2.10 -19.41
C GLY A 115 -14.66 1.32 -20.62
N ALA A 116 -14.61 -0.02 -20.57
CA ALA A 116 -15.06 -0.90 -21.64
C ALA A 116 -16.59 -1.02 -21.70
N LEU A 117 -17.27 -0.97 -20.54
CA LEU A 117 -18.74 -0.98 -20.50
C LEU A 117 -19.33 0.34 -20.98
N GLY A 118 -18.62 1.47 -20.86
CA GLY A 118 -19.11 2.77 -21.33
C GLY A 118 -20.32 3.27 -20.53
N GLY A 119 -20.50 4.59 -20.51
CA GLY A 119 -21.57 5.22 -19.71
C GLY A 119 -22.99 4.78 -20.10
N ASP A 120 -23.20 4.40 -21.37
CA ASP A 120 -24.50 3.99 -21.88
C ASP A 120 -24.94 2.62 -21.34
N THR A 121 -24.01 1.67 -21.18
CA THR A 121 -24.33 0.32 -20.70
C THR A 121 -24.70 0.30 -19.22
N ILE A 122 -24.11 1.20 -18.41
CA ILE A 122 -24.45 1.34 -16.99
C ILE A 122 -25.87 1.88 -16.83
N ASN A 123 -26.28 2.82 -17.69
CA ASN A 123 -27.62 3.37 -17.66
C ASN A 123 -28.66 2.33 -18.12
N GLU A 124 -28.35 1.54 -19.17
CA GLU A 124 -29.17 0.38 -19.58
C GLU A 124 -29.27 -0.67 -18.45
N MET A 125 -28.19 -0.90 -17.70
CA MET A 125 -28.15 -1.85 -16.57
C MET A 125 -29.11 -1.43 -15.44
N MET A 126 -29.01 -0.17 -15.01
CA MET A 126 -29.90 0.35 -13.96
C MET A 126 -31.36 0.31 -14.40
N GLN A 127 -31.62 0.58 -15.68
CA GLN A 127 -32.96 0.53 -16.23
C GLN A 127 -33.52 -0.90 -16.31
N ALA A 128 -32.70 -1.88 -16.69
CA ALA A 128 -33.08 -3.29 -16.74
C ALA A 128 -33.29 -3.90 -15.33
N LEU A 129 -32.49 -3.50 -14.35
CA LEU A 129 -32.68 -3.89 -12.94
C LEU A 129 -33.94 -3.27 -12.35
N ALA A 130 -34.21 -2.00 -12.65
CA ALA A 130 -35.41 -1.32 -12.19
C ALA A 130 -36.69 -1.88 -12.83
N SER A 131 -36.62 -2.33 -14.08
CA SER A 131 -37.76 -2.93 -14.80
C SER A 131 -37.98 -4.40 -14.48
N GLY A 132 -36.97 -5.10 -13.93
CA GLY A 132 -37.02 -6.54 -13.68
C GLY A 132 -37.10 -7.37 -14.97
N ASP A 133 -36.69 -6.82 -16.11
CA ASP A 133 -36.82 -7.48 -17.41
C ASP A 133 -35.70 -8.52 -17.59
N SER A 134 -36.07 -9.79 -17.45
CA SER A 134 -35.16 -10.94 -17.58
C SER A 134 -34.59 -11.10 -18.99
N ALA A 135 -35.28 -10.60 -20.03
CA ALA A 135 -34.76 -10.62 -21.39
C ALA A 135 -33.64 -9.57 -21.59
N ALA A 136 -33.78 -8.41 -20.95
CA ALA A 136 -32.73 -7.39 -20.93
C ALA A 136 -31.49 -7.87 -20.17
N LEU A 137 -31.67 -8.60 -19.06
CA LEU A 137 -30.59 -9.26 -18.33
C LEU A 137 -29.87 -10.34 -19.17
N ALA A 138 -30.60 -11.15 -19.92
CA ALA A 138 -30.02 -12.16 -20.81
C ALA A 138 -29.22 -11.51 -21.97
N ALA A 139 -29.76 -10.44 -22.58
CA ALA A 139 -29.05 -9.68 -23.60
C ALA A 139 -27.78 -9.02 -23.03
N MET A 140 -27.84 -8.56 -21.78
CA MET A 140 -26.70 -7.98 -21.09
C MET A 140 -25.61 -9.02 -20.78
N GLN A 141 -25.97 -10.22 -20.33
CA GLN A 141 -25.02 -11.33 -20.19
C GLN A 141 -24.29 -11.61 -21.50
N GLY A 142 -24.99 -11.56 -22.64
CA GLY A 142 -24.38 -11.69 -23.96
C GLY A 142 -23.40 -10.56 -24.29
N LYS A 143 -23.76 -9.31 -24.00
CA LYS A 143 -22.88 -8.14 -24.21
C LYS A 143 -21.63 -8.19 -23.31
N VAL A 144 -21.78 -8.57 -22.04
CA VAL A 144 -20.66 -8.74 -21.10
C VAL A 144 -19.75 -9.88 -21.56
N ALA A 145 -20.31 -11.03 -21.95
CA ALA A 145 -19.51 -12.14 -22.50
C ALA A 145 -18.74 -11.73 -23.77
N ALA A 146 -19.34 -10.92 -24.65
CA ALA A 146 -18.67 -10.40 -25.83
C ALA A 146 -17.57 -9.36 -25.49
N ALA A 147 -17.83 -8.47 -24.53
CA ALA A 147 -16.89 -7.42 -24.10
C ALA A 147 -15.65 -8.00 -23.41
N PHE A 148 -15.81 -9.12 -22.70
CA PHE A 148 -14.69 -9.84 -22.10
C PHE A 148 -13.91 -10.70 -23.10
N GLY A 149 -14.28 -10.74 -24.38
CA GLY A 149 -13.54 -11.49 -25.41
C GLY A 149 -14.05 -12.90 -25.66
N GLY A 150 -15.26 -13.23 -25.23
CA GLY A 150 -15.89 -14.53 -25.47
C GLY A 150 -15.53 -15.60 -24.43
N GLN A 151 -15.97 -16.82 -24.69
CA GLN A 151 -15.82 -17.98 -23.78
C GLN A 151 -14.35 -18.25 -23.41
N ASP A 152 -13.42 -18.00 -24.34
CA ASP A 152 -11.99 -18.24 -24.15
C ASP A 152 -11.37 -17.33 -23.07
N ALA A 153 -11.85 -16.09 -22.95
CA ALA A 153 -11.37 -15.15 -21.94
C ALA A 153 -11.96 -15.43 -20.56
N LEU A 154 -13.20 -15.93 -20.51
CA LEU A 154 -13.80 -16.46 -19.29
C LEU A 154 -13.08 -17.72 -18.80
N GLU A 155 -12.63 -18.57 -19.72
CA GLU A 155 -11.83 -19.76 -19.40
C GLU A 155 -10.42 -19.38 -18.93
N ALA A 156 -9.78 -18.39 -19.58
CA ALA A 156 -8.49 -17.84 -19.15
C ALA A 156 -8.57 -17.18 -17.76
N PHE A 157 -9.62 -16.37 -17.51
CA PHE A 157 -9.87 -15.76 -16.20
C PHE A 157 -10.16 -16.82 -15.13
N GLY A 158 -10.98 -17.82 -15.45
CA GLY A 158 -11.29 -18.94 -14.57
C GLY A 158 -10.04 -19.73 -14.19
N LYS A 159 -9.14 -19.99 -15.15
CA LYS A 159 -7.85 -20.63 -14.90
C LYS A 159 -6.94 -19.79 -14.02
N GLN A 160 -6.87 -18.48 -14.26
CA GLN A 160 -6.08 -17.56 -13.45
C GLN A 160 -6.57 -17.46 -12.01
N MET A 161 -7.90 -17.49 -11.78
CA MET A 161 -8.47 -17.55 -10.44
C MET A 161 -8.17 -18.88 -9.73
N LEU A 162 -8.27 -20.01 -10.46
CA LEU A 162 -7.99 -21.32 -9.90
C LEU A 162 -6.50 -21.49 -9.52
N ASP A 163 -5.59 -20.94 -10.33
CA ASP A 163 -4.17 -20.90 -10.00
C ASP A 163 -3.90 -20.02 -8.76
N ALA A 164 -4.55 -18.85 -8.66
CA ALA A 164 -4.39 -17.96 -7.51
C ALA A 164 -4.92 -18.55 -6.18
N VAL A 165 -6.00 -19.33 -6.24
CA VAL A 165 -6.57 -20.03 -5.07
C VAL A 165 -5.83 -21.34 -4.77
N GLY A 166 -5.18 -21.94 -5.77
CA GLY A 166 -4.45 -23.21 -5.64
C GLY A 166 -3.03 -23.09 -5.07
N THR A 167 -2.48 -21.87 -4.97
CA THR A 167 -1.10 -21.65 -4.50
C THR A 167 -0.94 -21.51 -2.99
N GLU A 168 -2.01 -21.58 -2.19
CA GLU A 168 -1.91 -21.39 -0.72
C GLU A 168 -1.64 -22.67 0.09
N ASP A 169 -1.54 -23.86 -0.53
CA ASP A 169 -1.43 -25.15 0.21
C ASP A 169 0.00 -25.76 0.27
N ASP A 170 1.02 -25.16 -0.36
CA ASP A 170 2.37 -25.79 -0.46
C ASP A 170 3.40 -25.27 0.56
N GLU A 171 3.05 -24.38 1.50
CA GLU A 171 4.01 -23.82 2.47
C GLU A 171 3.91 -24.38 3.91
N LEU A 172 3.15 -25.47 4.13
CA LEU A 172 3.04 -26.12 5.45
C LEU A 172 3.86 -27.40 5.62
N ALA A 173 4.76 -27.73 4.69
CA ALA A 173 5.49 -29.00 4.69
C ALA A 173 6.93 -28.97 5.25
N GLU A 174 7.42 -27.86 5.83
CA GLU A 174 8.82 -27.78 6.31
C GLU A 174 9.00 -27.39 7.80
N LEU A 175 8.11 -27.88 8.66
CA LEU A 175 8.37 -27.95 10.11
C LEU A 175 8.47 -29.42 10.54
N VAL A 176 9.57 -30.07 10.14
CA VAL A 176 10.06 -31.29 10.76
C VAL A 176 10.92 -30.87 11.96
N PRO A 177 10.45 -30.97 13.22
CA PRO A 177 11.34 -30.85 14.35
C PRO A 177 12.26 -32.09 14.38
N THR A 178 13.52 -31.91 14.03
CA THR A 178 14.58 -32.89 14.33
C THR A 178 14.82 -32.92 15.83
N ALA A 179 14.04 -33.73 16.54
CA ALA A 179 14.29 -34.08 17.92
C ALA A 179 15.33 -35.22 17.97
N ASP A 180 16.62 -34.87 17.98
CA ASP A 180 17.68 -35.78 18.41
C ASP A 180 18.72 -34.96 19.21
N ASP A 181 18.37 -34.63 20.45
CA ASP A 181 19.34 -34.21 21.45
C ASP A 181 19.22 -35.15 22.66
N LYS A 182 20.15 -36.11 22.70
CA LYS A 182 20.33 -37.06 23.81
C LYS A 182 21.10 -36.37 24.93
N PRO A 183 20.62 -36.36 26.18
CA PRO A 183 21.49 -36.12 27.32
C PRO A 183 22.35 -37.35 27.57
N LYS A 184 23.66 -37.25 27.31
CA LYS A 184 24.66 -38.12 27.95
C LYS A 184 24.76 -37.70 29.41
N ALA A 185 24.27 -38.54 30.30
CA ALA A 185 24.65 -38.51 31.71
C ALA A 185 26.07 -39.09 31.81
N ASP A 186 27.02 -38.22 32.14
CA ASP A 186 28.33 -38.59 32.68
C ASP A 186 28.33 -38.24 34.18
N GLU A 187 28.89 -39.18 34.95
CA GLU A 187 29.26 -39.17 36.39
C GLU A 187 28.18 -39.33 37.49
#